data_AF-A0A9D8TAW3-F1
#
_entry.id   AF-A0A9D8TAW3-F1
#
_cell.length_a   1.000
_cell.length_b   1.000
_cell.length_c   1.000
_cell.angle_alpha   90.00
_cell.angle_beta   90.00
_cell.angle_gamma   90.00
#
_symmetry.space_group_name_H-M   'P 1'
#
loop_
_entity.id
_entity.type
_entity.pdbx_description
1 polymer ?
#
loop_
_entity_poly.entity_id
_entity_poly.type
_entity_poly.pdbx_seq_one_letter_code
_entity_poly.pdbx_strand_id
1 'polypeptide(L)'
;MQKSLLMQALLKFFAGVILLACLLFIPCGSFHFWPAWLLMLVLFVPMLVAGIIMWLKSPELLQKRLDAKEKEQEQRFVVKMSGLLFVLAFVLAGLNWRFQWILLPSWIIWTSAAVFLLSYALYAEVLRENAYLSRTIKVQDNQKVIDSGLYAVVRHPMYAASILMFLSMPLILGSLFSFVLMLAYLPLINIRMKNEEKVLESGLDGYADYKKKVKYRVFPFIW
;
A
#
# COMPACT_ATOMS: atom_id res chain seq x y z
N MET A 1 10.41 -17.38 21.32
CA MET A 1 10.21 -16.06 20.69
C MET A 1 10.00 -16.14 19.17
N GLN A 2 10.84 -16.85 18.39
CA GLN A 2 10.66 -16.95 16.92
C GLN A 2 9.43 -17.76 16.49
N LYS A 3 9.10 -18.88 17.16
CA LYS A 3 7.90 -19.68 16.84
C LYS A 3 6.59 -18.91 17.06
N SER A 4 6.49 -18.12 18.14
CA SER A 4 5.33 -17.27 18.42
C SER A 4 5.19 -16.14 17.40
N LEU A 5 6.31 -15.54 16.96
CA LEU A 5 6.32 -14.52 15.92
C LEU A 5 5.86 -15.08 14.56
N LEU A 6 6.36 -16.25 14.17
CA LEU A 6 5.94 -16.94 12.93
C LEU A 6 4.44 -17.25 12.97
N MET A 7 3.94 -17.77 14.08
CA MET A 7 2.52 -18.09 14.23
C MET A 7 1.64 -16.83 14.13
N GLN A 8 2.05 -15.71 14.73
CA GLN A 8 1.34 -14.43 14.57
C GLN A 8 1.37 -13.93 13.12
N ALA A 9 2.52 -14.05 12.44
CA ALA A 9 2.65 -13.64 11.04
C ALA A 9 1.73 -14.47 10.14
N LEU A 10 1.75 -15.80 10.28
CA LEU A 10 0.89 -16.71 9.53
C LEU A 10 -0.59 -16.46 9.81
N LEU A 11 -0.97 -16.28 11.09
CA LEU A 11 -2.35 -16.00 11.46
C LEU A 11 -2.87 -14.71 10.80
N LYS A 12 -2.09 -13.62 10.84
CA LYS A 12 -2.47 -12.37 10.17
C LYS A 12 -2.50 -12.51 8.65
N PHE A 13 -1.57 -13.26 8.07
CA PHE A 13 -1.54 -13.54 6.64
C PHE A 13 -2.80 -14.28 6.20
N PHE A 14 -3.11 -15.43 6.81
CA PHE A 14 -4.30 -16.21 6.48
C PHE A 14 -5.60 -15.47 6.79
N ALA A 15 -5.66 -14.70 7.89
CA ALA A 15 -6.80 -13.83 8.17
C ALA A 15 -7.00 -12.79 7.06
N GLY A 16 -5.91 -12.19 6.54
CA GLY A 16 -5.97 -11.28 5.40
C GLY A 16 -6.47 -11.96 4.12
N VAL A 17 -5.98 -13.17 3.82
CA VAL A 17 -6.42 -13.97 2.66
C VAL A 17 -7.92 -14.26 2.75
N ILE A 18 -8.39 -14.74 3.91
CA ILE A 18 -9.80 -15.06 4.15
C ILE A 18 -10.66 -13.80 4.06
N LEU A 19 -10.22 -12.70 4.69
CA LEU A 19 -10.96 -11.44 4.66
C LEU A 19 -11.13 -10.94 3.23
N LEU A 20 -10.06 -10.91 2.43
CA LEU A 20 -10.14 -10.46 1.04
C LEU A 20 -11.02 -11.41 0.20
N ALA A 21 -10.88 -12.72 0.38
CA ALA A 21 -11.73 -13.70 -0.29
C ALA A 21 -13.21 -13.46 0.04
N CYS A 22 -13.56 -13.24 1.31
CA CYS A 22 -14.93 -12.91 1.73
C CYS A 22 -15.42 -11.62 1.09
N LEU A 23 -14.61 -10.55 1.09
CA LEU A 23 -14.98 -9.26 0.51
C LEU A 23 -15.22 -9.32 -1.01
N LEU A 24 -14.59 -10.25 -1.71
CA LEU A 24 -14.74 -10.40 -3.17
C LEU A 24 -15.80 -11.44 -3.54
N PHE A 25 -15.73 -12.64 -2.97
CA PHE A 25 -16.56 -13.77 -3.39
C PHE A 25 -17.97 -13.75 -2.77
N ILE A 26 -18.17 -13.18 -1.57
CA ILE A 26 -19.54 -13.08 -1.00
C ILE A 26 -20.39 -12.11 -1.84
N PRO A 27 -19.94 -10.88 -2.16
CA PRO A 27 -20.72 -9.97 -3.01
C PRO A 27 -20.83 -10.45 -4.46
N CYS A 28 -19.81 -11.15 -4.97
CA CYS A 28 -19.88 -11.81 -6.27
C CYS A 28 -20.91 -12.95 -6.29
N GLY A 29 -20.96 -13.76 -5.23
CA GLY A 29 -21.74 -14.98 -5.12
C GLY A 29 -21.29 -16.11 -6.07
N SER A 30 -20.05 -16.08 -6.55
CA SER A 30 -19.47 -17.14 -7.39
C SER A 30 -17.95 -17.17 -7.27
N PHE A 31 -17.34 -18.36 -7.25
CA PHE A 31 -15.88 -18.53 -7.30
C PHE A 31 -15.29 -18.44 -8.70
N HIS A 32 -16.12 -18.32 -9.75
CA HIS A 32 -15.69 -18.15 -11.14
C HIS A 32 -15.17 -16.73 -11.45
N PHE A 33 -15.09 -15.86 -10.45
CA PHE A 33 -14.49 -14.53 -10.57
C PHE A 33 -12.95 -14.63 -10.62
N TRP A 34 -12.42 -15.08 -11.75
CA TRP A 34 -10.98 -15.28 -11.96
C TRP A 34 -10.09 -14.06 -11.67
N PRO A 35 -10.51 -12.79 -11.94
CA PRO A 35 -9.71 -11.63 -11.59
C PRO A 35 -9.52 -11.45 -10.07
N ALA A 36 -10.45 -11.93 -9.23
CA ALA A 36 -10.25 -11.96 -7.78
C ALA A 36 -9.12 -12.92 -7.39
N TRP A 37 -9.05 -14.11 -8.00
CA TRP A 37 -7.94 -15.04 -7.79
C TRP A 37 -6.62 -14.44 -8.24
N LEU A 38 -6.60 -13.75 -9.40
CA LEU A 38 -5.41 -13.03 -9.87
C LEU A 38 -4.95 -11.98 -8.85
N LEU A 39 -5.86 -11.11 -8.38
CA LEU A 39 -5.54 -10.10 -7.36
C LEU A 39 -4.97 -10.76 -6.09
N MET A 40 -5.62 -11.81 -5.60
CA MET A 40 -5.16 -12.54 -4.41
C MET A 40 -3.76 -13.12 -4.62
N LEU A 41 -3.47 -13.69 -5.80
CA LEU A 41 -2.16 -14.24 -6.11
C LEU A 41 -1.09 -13.15 -6.14
N VAL A 42 -1.30 -12.07 -6.90
CA VAL A 42 -0.29 -11.00 -7.04
C VAL A 42 -0.09 -10.20 -5.75
N LEU A 43 -1.09 -10.15 -4.87
CA LEU A 43 -0.98 -9.52 -3.55
C LEU A 43 -0.27 -10.42 -2.54
N PHE A 44 -0.74 -11.67 -2.38
CA PHE A 44 -0.31 -12.50 -1.27
C PHE A 44 0.97 -13.29 -1.54
N VAL A 45 1.27 -13.68 -2.78
CA VAL A 45 2.51 -14.42 -3.08
C VAL A 45 3.76 -13.58 -2.80
N PRO A 46 3.92 -12.35 -3.33
CA PRO A 46 5.07 -11.51 -2.99
C PRO A 46 5.12 -11.16 -1.50
N MET A 47 3.97 -10.93 -0.87
CA MET A 47 3.89 -10.67 0.57
C MET A 47 4.38 -11.85 1.41
N LEU A 48 4.03 -13.08 1.02
CA LEU A 48 4.49 -14.30 1.70
C LEU A 48 6.00 -14.46 1.54
N VAL A 49 6.52 -14.31 0.32
CA VAL A 49 7.97 -14.39 0.03
C VAL A 49 8.73 -13.34 0.84
N ALA A 50 8.29 -12.08 0.83
CA ALA A 50 8.89 -11.01 1.62
C ALA A 50 8.82 -11.31 3.13
N GLY A 51 7.69 -11.82 3.62
CA GLY A 51 7.50 -12.22 5.01
C GLY A 51 8.48 -13.32 5.44
N ILE A 52 8.69 -14.34 4.60
CA ILE A 52 9.66 -15.41 4.84
C ILE A 52 11.09 -14.86 4.84
N ILE A 53 11.45 -14.03 3.86
CA ILE A 53 12.78 -13.40 3.80
C ILE A 53 13.05 -12.57 5.06
N MET A 54 12.09 -11.75 5.49
CA MET A 54 12.22 -10.95 6.71
C MET A 54 12.31 -11.81 7.98
N TRP A 55 11.53 -12.89 8.06
CA TRP A 55 11.60 -13.81 9.18
C TRP A 55 12.98 -14.47 9.30
N LEU A 56 13.57 -14.87 8.16
CA LEU A 56 14.89 -15.51 8.11
C LEU A 56 16.05 -14.53 8.35
N LYS A 57 16.00 -13.32 7.77
CA LYS A 57 17.12 -12.37 7.79
C LYS A 57 17.03 -11.34 8.93
N SER A 58 15.83 -10.96 9.36
CA SER A 58 15.62 -9.83 10.29
C SER A 58 14.29 -9.95 11.05
N PRO A 59 14.15 -10.92 11.99
CA PRO A 59 12.91 -11.17 12.70
C PRO A 59 12.41 -9.97 13.52
N GLU A 60 13.30 -9.11 13.99
CA GLU A 60 12.93 -7.87 14.70
C GLU A 60 12.19 -6.87 13.79
N LEU A 61 12.61 -6.75 12.52
CA LEU A 61 11.92 -5.91 11.54
C LEU A 61 10.52 -6.45 11.25
N LEU A 62 10.36 -7.78 11.19
CA LEU A 62 9.05 -8.41 11.02
C LEU A 62 8.15 -8.12 12.22
N GLN A 63 8.66 -8.24 13.45
CA GLN A 63 7.91 -7.94 14.67
C GLN A 63 7.42 -6.48 14.71
N LYS A 64 8.30 -5.51 14.41
CA LYS A 64 7.94 -4.09 14.32
C LYS A 64 6.84 -3.84 13.28
N ARG A 65 6.84 -4.57 12.15
CA ARG A 65 5.81 -4.43 11.11
C ARG A 65 4.48 -5.08 11.48
N LEU A 66 4.50 -6.13 12.29
CA LEU A 66 3.29 -6.79 12.79
C LEU A 66 2.61 -5.96 13.88
N ASP A 67 3.35 -5.17 14.66
CA ASP A 67 2.78 -4.27 15.67
C ASP A 67 2.32 -2.94 15.02
N ALA A 68 1.12 -2.95 14.46
CA ALA A 68 0.58 -1.89 13.61
C ALA A 68 -0.33 -0.89 14.35
N LYS A 69 -0.10 -0.64 15.65
CA LYS A 69 -0.95 0.30 16.42
C LYS A 69 -0.56 1.75 16.13
N GLU A 70 -1.39 2.42 15.33
CA GLU A 70 -1.27 3.86 15.10
C GLU A 70 -1.78 4.65 16.32
N LYS A 71 -0.94 5.53 16.86
CA LYS A 71 -1.25 6.28 18.09
C LYS A 71 -1.84 7.66 17.79
N GLU A 72 -1.46 8.27 16.67
CA GLU A 72 -1.88 9.62 16.29
C GLU A 72 -3.30 9.67 15.73
N GLN A 73 -4.12 10.63 16.20
CA GLN A 73 -5.55 10.67 15.87
C GLN A 73 -5.81 10.89 14.38
N GLU A 74 -5.11 11.84 13.76
CA GLU A 74 -5.25 12.16 12.33
C GLU A 74 -4.81 10.97 11.45
N GLN A 75 -3.77 10.25 11.86
CA GLN A 75 -3.30 9.07 11.12
C GLN A 75 -4.31 7.92 11.24
N ARG A 76 -4.94 7.73 12.42
CA ARG A 76 -6.03 6.77 12.57
C ARG A 76 -7.22 7.11 11.68
N PHE A 77 -7.55 8.38 11.50
CA PHE A 77 -8.62 8.79 10.59
C PHE A 77 -8.30 8.37 9.15
N VAL A 78 -7.11 8.71 8.65
CA VAL A 78 -6.67 8.31 7.29
C VAL A 78 -6.69 6.80 7.13
N VAL A 79 -6.20 6.04 8.11
CA VAL A 79 -6.19 4.56 8.07
C VAL A 79 -7.60 3.99 8.05
N LYS A 80 -8.50 4.49 8.92
CA LYS A 80 -9.90 4.04 8.96
C LYS A 80 -10.64 4.34 7.65
N MET A 81 -10.49 5.56 7.11
CA MET A 81 -11.12 5.94 5.85
C MET A 81 -10.55 5.16 4.67
N SER A 82 -9.23 4.93 4.64
CA SER A 82 -8.63 4.05 3.63
C SER A 82 -9.18 2.63 3.74
N GLY A 83 -9.27 2.08 4.95
CA GLY A 83 -9.84 0.74 5.19
C GLY A 83 -11.30 0.63 4.72
N LEU A 84 -12.14 1.62 5.05
CA LEU A 84 -13.52 1.70 4.57
C LEU A 84 -13.56 1.76 3.04
N LEU A 85 -12.70 2.57 2.43
CA LEU A 85 -12.61 2.71 0.98
C LEU A 85 -12.27 1.36 0.32
N PHE A 86 -11.32 0.60 0.87
CA PHE A 86 -10.98 -0.74 0.38
C PHE A 86 -12.14 -1.72 0.49
N VAL A 87 -12.82 -1.75 1.64
CA VAL A 87 -13.99 -2.62 1.84
C VAL A 87 -15.06 -2.31 0.78
N LEU A 88 -15.40 -1.02 0.62
CA LEU A 88 -16.39 -0.60 -0.37
C LEU A 88 -15.94 -0.92 -1.80
N ALA A 89 -14.69 -0.66 -2.15
CA ALA A 89 -14.17 -0.93 -3.50
C ALA A 89 -14.18 -2.43 -3.84
N PHE A 90 -13.81 -3.31 -2.90
CA PHE A 90 -13.83 -4.76 -3.11
C PHE A 90 -15.25 -5.32 -3.19
N VAL A 91 -16.14 -4.87 -2.30
CA VAL A 91 -17.56 -5.24 -2.37
C VAL A 91 -18.15 -4.81 -3.70
N LEU A 92 -17.91 -3.56 -4.11
CA LEU A 92 -18.38 -3.01 -5.37
C LEU A 92 -17.81 -3.77 -6.58
N ALA A 93 -16.58 -4.28 -6.49
CA ALA A 93 -15.97 -5.07 -7.56
C ALA A 93 -16.64 -6.45 -7.69
N GLY A 94 -16.92 -7.10 -6.56
CA GLY A 94 -17.69 -8.35 -6.54
C GLY A 94 -19.09 -8.15 -7.11
N LEU A 95 -19.78 -7.06 -6.75
CA LEU A 95 -21.10 -6.72 -7.31
C LEU A 95 -21.04 -6.39 -8.81
N ASN A 96 -20.02 -5.64 -9.25
CA ASN A 96 -19.80 -5.35 -10.67
C ASN A 96 -19.67 -6.64 -11.49
N TRP A 97 -18.93 -7.63 -10.97
CA TRP A 97 -18.86 -8.94 -11.61
C TRP A 97 -20.19 -9.71 -11.51
N ARG A 98 -20.88 -9.71 -10.36
CA ARG A 98 -22.16 -10.42 -10.20
C ARG A 98 -23.21 -9.94 -11.19
N PHE A 99 -23.36 -8.63 -11.31
CA PHE A 99 -24.40 -7.99 -12.12
C PHE A 99 -23.93 -7.58 -13.51
N GLN A 100 -22.66 -7.83 -13.84
CA GLN A 100 -22.09 -7.61 -15.15
C GLN A 100 -22.27 -6.16 -15.64
N TRP A 101 -22.13 -5.16 -14.75
CA TRP A 101 -22.41 -3.77 -15.10
C TRP A 101 -21.47 -3.24 -16.18
N ILE A 102 -20.15 -3.24 -15.90
CA ILE A 102 -19.11 -2.91 -16.88
C ILE A 102 -17.93 -3.86 -16.64
N LEU A 103 -17.64 -4.71 -17.62
CA LEU A 103 -16.47 -5.58 -17.60
C LEU A 103 -15.34 -4.96 -18.42
N LEU A 104 -14.22 -4.72 -17.77
CA LEU A 104 -13.02 -4.28 -18.47
C LEU A 104 -12.43 -5.43 -19.31
N PRO A 105 -11.88 -5.15 -20.50
CA PRO A 105 -11.19 -6.14 -21.30
C PRO A 105 -9.98 -6.72 -20.57
N SER A 106 -9.66 -7.98 -20.85
CA SER A 106 -8.62 -8.74 -20.14
C SER A 106 -7.23 -8.11 -20.20
N TRP A 107 -6.89 -7.38 -21.27
CA TRP A 107 -5.61 -6.69 -21.38
C TRP A 107 -5.45 -5.60 -20.31
N ILE A 108 -6.53 -4.92 -19.88
CA ILE A 108 -6.48 -3.95 -18.78
C ILE A 108 -6.19 -4.66 -17.46
N ILE A 109 -6.81 -5.82 -17.24
CA ILE A 109 -6.59 -6.63 -16.03
C ILE A 109 -5.13 -7.07 -15.93
N TRP A 110 -4.56 -7.62 -17.01
CA TRP A 110 -3.17 -8.08 -17.04
C TRP A 110 -2.15 -6.95 -16.96
N THR A 111 -2.38 -5.84 -17.66
CA THR A 111 -1.49 -4.66 -17.56
C THR A 111 -1.54 -4.05 -16.16
N SER A 112 -2.72 -4.00 -15.54
CA SER A 112 -2.86 -3.52 -14.16
C SER A 112 -2.18 -4.46 -13.16
N ALA A 113 -2.21 -5.77 -13.39
CA ALA A 113 -1.45 -6.74 -12.59
C ALA A 113 0.07 -6.53 -12.73
N ALA A 114 0.56 -6.21 -13.94
CA ALA A 114 1.97 -5.87 -14.15
C ALA A 114 2.36 -4.56 -13.43
N VAL A 115 1.54 -3.51 -13.52
CA VAL A 115 1.75 -2.25 -12.80
C VAL A 115 1.75 -2.48 -11.29
N PHE A 116 0.86 -3.33 -10.79
CA PHE A 116 0.80 -3.71 -9.38
C PHE A 116 2.09 -4.39 -8.90
N LEU A 117 2.60 -5.36 -9.65
CA LEU A 117 3.86 -6.04 -9.33
C LEU A 117 5.07 -5.09 -9.41
N LEU A 118 5.09 -4.19 -10.39
CA LEU A 118 6.11 -3.14 -10.47
C LEU A 118 6.04 -2.22 -9.25
N SER A 119 4.84 -1.85 -8.81
CA SER A 119 4.63 -1.03 -7.61
C SER A 119 5.12 -1.75 -6.35
N TYR A 120 4.95 -3.07 -6.27
CA TYR A 120 5.53 -3.91 -5.22
C TYR A 120 7.07 -3.84 -5.20
N ALA A 121 7.69 -3.95 -6.37
CA ALA A 121 9.15 -3.86 -6.50
C ALA A 121 9.66 -2.46 -6.10
N LEU A 122 8.98 -1.40 -6.55
CA LEU A 122 9.29 -0.02 -6.14
C LEU A 122 9.15 0.15 -4.63
N TYR A 123 8.09 -0.38 -4.02
CA TYR A 123 7.91 -0.33 -2.57
C TYR A 123 9.06 -1.02 -1.84
N ALA A 124 9.50 -2.19 -2.31
CA ALA A 124 10.64 -2.92 -1.75
C ALA A 124 11.96 -2.14 -1.90
N GLU A 125 12.17 -1.47 -3.04
CA GLU A 125 13.35 -0.65 -3.28
C GLU A 125 13.38 0.58 -2.36
N VAL A 126 12.24 1.24 -2.15
CA VAL A 126 12.14 2.35 -1.18
C VAL A 126 12.47 1.90 0.23
N LEU A 127 12.05 0.68 0.62
CA LEU A 127 12.43 0.10 1.91
C LEU A 127 13.91 -0.22 2.03
N ARG A 128 14.56 -0.59 0.91
CA ARG A 128 16.01 -0.83 0.87
C ARG A 128 16.80 0.47 1.00
N GLU A 129 16.33 1.54 0.34
CA GLU A 129 17.00 2.83 0.31
C GLU A 129 16.82 3.62 1.62
N ASN A 130 15.64 3.57 2.24
CA ASN A 130 15.35 4.33 3.46
C ASN A 130 15.18 3.42 4.69
N ALA A 131 16.26 3.27 5.46
CA ALA A 131 16.27 2.51 6.71
C ALA A 131 15.43 3.13 7.84
N TYR A 132 15.15 4.44 7.78
CA TYR A 132 14.34 5.16 8.77
C TYR A 132 12.83 5.09 8.49
N LEU A 133 12.43 4.32 7.48
CA LEU A 133 11.04 4.30 7.08
C LEU A 133 10.17 3.57 8.11
N SER A 134 9.29 4.34 8.75
CA SER A 134 8.33 3.87 9.74
C SER A 134 6.90 4.00 9.22
N ARG A 135 6.00 3.14 9.72
CA ARG A 135 4.55 3.28 9.48
C ARG A 135 3.94 4.47 10.24
N THR A 136 4.56 4.88 11.34
CA THR A 136 4.13 6.03 12.14
C THR A 136 4.95 7.26 11.76
N ILE A 137 4.29 8.40 11.58
CA ILE A 137 4.98 9.68 11.30
C ILE A 137 5.67 10.14 12.60
N LYS A 138 6.96 9.84 12.74
CA LYS A 138 7.83 10.31 13.84
C LYS A 138 9.25 10.46 13.33
N VAL A 139 9.96 11.46 13.85
CA VAL A 139 11.41 11.56 13.67
C VAL A 139 12.07 10.55 14.60
N GLN A 140 12.98 9.74 14.06
CA GLN A 140 13.77 8.78 14.83
C GLN A 140 15.07 9.42 15.32
N ASP A 141 15.62 8.92 16.43
CA ASP A 141 16.91 9.36 16.93
C ASP A 141 18.00 9.09 15.88
N ASN A 142 18.86 10.10 15.63
CA ASN A 142 19.90 10.08 14.60
C ASN A 142 19.37 9.86 13.17
N GLN A 143 18.11 10.19 12.89
CA GLN A 143 17.57 10.19 11.54
C GLN A 143 18.29 11.22 10.67
N LYS A 144 18.66 10.81 9.45
CA LYS A 144 19.20 11.70 8.42
C LYS A 144 18.21 11.81 7.27
N VAL A 145 18.25 12.94 6.57
CA VAL A 145 17.53 13.10 5.31
C VAL A 145 18.17 12.20 4.26
N ILE A 146 17.36 11.35 3.64
CA ILE A 146 17.75 10.55 2.48
C ILE A 146 17.37 11.34 1.23
N ASP A 147 18.34 11.72 0.41
CA ASP A 147 18.16 12.50 -0.81
C ASP A 147 18.77 11.86 -2.06
N SER A 148 19.10 10.55 -1.99
CA SER A 148 19.62 9.74 -3.09
C SER A 148 18.52 8.98 -3.84
N GLY A 149 18.88 8.33 -4.95
CA GLY A 149 18.03 7.36 -5.65
C GLY A 149 16.62 7.87 -5.94
N LEU A 150 15.60 7.17 -5.45
CA LEU A 150 14.19 7.55 -5.68
C LEU A 150 13.82 8.84 -4.94
N TYR A 151 14.44 9.09 -3.79
CA TYR A 151 14.28 10.32 -3.01
C TYR A 151 14.93 11.55 -3.69
N ALA A 152 15.89 11.36 -4.58
CA ALA A 152 16.45 12.44 -5.39
C ALA A 152 15.43 12.98 -6.43
N VAL A 153 14.44 12.17 -6.81
CA VAL A 153 13.46 12.50 -7.86
C VAL A 153 12.16 13.03 -7.25
N VAL A 154 11.64 12.36 -6.23
CA VAL A 154 10.39 12.72 -5.54
C VAL A 154 10.55 12.59 -4.04
N ARG A 155 9.86 13.45 -3.26
CA ARG A 155 9.99 13.43 -1.80
C ARG A 155 9.38 12.19 -1.14
N HIS A 156 8.39 11.59 -1.77
CA HIS A 156 7.58 10.50 -1.23
C HIS A 156 7.45 9.30 -2.18
N PRO A 157 8.56 8.62 -2.52
CA PRO A 157 8.52 7.52 -3.48
C PRO A 157 7.69 6.32 -2.97
N MET A 158 7.59 6.12 -1.64
CA MET A 158 6.70 5.11 -1.07
C MET A 158 5.23 5.40 -1.35
N TYR A 159 4.80 6.66 -1.26
CA TYR A 159 3.41 7.03 -1.52
C TYR A 159 3.11 6.95 -3.02
N ALA A 160 4.08 7.25 -3.89
CA ALA A 160 3.95 6.98 -5.33
C ALA A 160 3.71 5.50 -5.61
N ALA A 161 4.53 4.62 -5.05
CA ALA A 161 4.34 3.16 -5.17
C ALA A 161 2.99 2.71 -4.60
N SER A 162 2.56 3.26 -3.46
CA SER A 162 1.28 2.91 -2.83
C SER A 162 0.08 3.34 -3.68
N ILE A 163 0.12 4.53 -4.28
CA ILE A 163 -0.93 5.02 -5.17
C ILE A 163 -1.06 4.11 -6.40
N LEU A 164 0.05 3.79 -7.06
CA LEU A 164 0.06 2.90 -8.23
C LEU A 164 -0.48 1.52 -7.87
N MET A 165 -0.02 0.96 -6.74
CA MET A 165 -0.47 -0.34 -6.25
C MET A 165 -1.98 -0.34 -5.96
N PHE A 166 -2.49 0.66 -5.24
CA PHE A 166 -3.88 0.69 -4.79
C PHE A 166 -4.86 1.00 -5.91
N LEU A 167 -4.51 1.91 -6.82
CA LEU A 167 -5.33 2.20 -8.01
C LEU A 167 -5.33 1.05 -9.02
N SER A 168 -4.31 0.19 -9.01
CA SER A 168 -4.29 -1.00 -9.86
C SER A 168 -5.24 -2.11 -9.38
N MET A 169 -5.51 -2.23 -8.07
CA MET A 169 -6.33 -3.34 -7.56
C MET A 169 -7.75 -3.40 -8.17
N PRO A 170 -8.51 -2.29 -8.23
CA PRO A 170 -9.84 -2.31 -8.86
C PRO A 170 -9.81 -2.64 -10.35
N LEU A 171 -8.76 -2.23 -11.06
CA LEU A 171 -8.59 -2.51 -12.49
C LEU A 171 -8.21 -3.98 -12.72
N ILE A 172 -7.40 -4.58 -11.84
CA ILE A 172 -7.17 -6.03 -11.82
C ILE A 172 -8.50 -6.75 -11.62
N LEU A 173 -9.36 -6.26 -10.73
CA LEU A 173 -10.71 -6.84 -10.52
C LEU A 173 -11.67 -6.59 -11.69
N GLY A 174 -11.25 -5.87 -12.73
CA GLY A 174 -12.08 -5.57 -13.89
C GLY A 174 -13.23 -4.61 -13.60
N SER A 175 -13.16 -3.83 -12.51
CA SER A 175 -14.25 -2.96 -12.05
C SER A 175 -13.90 -1.48 -12.16
N LEU A 176 -14.49 -0.82 -13.17
CA LEU A 176 -14.35 0.63 -13.35
C LEU A 176 -15.00 1.41 -12.19
N PHE A 177 -16.14 0.95 -11.67
CA PHE A 177 -16.81 1.60 -10.53
C PHE A 177 -15.94 1.59 -9.27
N SER A 178 -15.31 0.45 -8.99
CA SER A 178 -14.37 0.33 -7.88
C SER A 178 -13.13 1.19 -8.08
N PHE A 179 -12.68 1.35 -9.33
CA PHE A 179 -11.55 2.23 -9.66
C PHE A 179 -11.89 3.70 -9.40
N VAL A 180 -13.04 4.18 -9.90
CA VAL A 180 -13.50 5.55 -9.68
C VAL A 180 -13.66 5.83 -8.18
N LEU A 181 -14.23 4.89 -7.43
CA LEU A 181 -14.31 5.00 -5.98
C LEU A 181 -12.91 5.12 -5.36
N MET A 182 -11.96 4.27 -5.77
CA MET A 182 -10.60 4.26 -5.23
C MET A 182 -9.81 5.54 -5.52
N LEU A 183 -10.21 6.38 -6.49
CA LEU A 183 -9.60 7.72 -6.67
C LEU A 183 -9.74 8.61 -5.43
N ALA A 184 -10.74 8.34 -4.56
CA ALA A 184 -10.85 9.00 -3.25
C ALA A 184 -9.67 8.71 -2.30
N TYR A 185 -8.79 7.77 -2.63
CA TYR A 185 -7.53 7.55 -1.90
C TYR A 185 -6.54 8.72 -2.08
N LEU A 186 -6.54 9.39 -3.23
CA LEU A 186 -5.61 10.48 -3.54
C LEU A 186 -5.68 11.66 -2.54
N PRO A 187 -6.86 12.20 -2.17
CA PRO A 187 -6.93 13.23 -1.14
C PRO A 187 -6.52 12.71 0.25
N LEU A 188 -6.83 11.46 0.60
CA LEU A 188 -6.45 10.87 1.89
C LEU A 188 -4.93 10.80 2.05
N ILE A 189 -4.23 10.34 1.01
CA ILE A 189 -2.77 10.23 1.05
C ILE A 189 -2.10 11.61 0.99
N ASN A 190 -2.71 12.60 0.31
CA ASN A 190 -2.25 13.99 0.34
C ASN A 190 -2.31 14.59 1.76
N ILE A 191 -3.39 14.36 2.51
CA ILE A 191 -3.51 14.81 3.91
C ILE A 191 -2.38 14.20 4.74
N ARG A 192 -2.16 12.89 4.59
CA ARG A 192 -1.09 12.18 5.31
C ARG A 192 0.30 12.73 4.96
N MET A 193 0.58 12.96 3.69
CA MET A 193 1.86 13.52 3.24
C MET A 193 2.10 14.93 3.78
N LYS A 194 1.08 15.79 3.80
CA LYS A 194 1.23 17.14 4.35
C LYS A 194 1.53 17.12 5.84
N ASN A 195 0.87 16.23 6.59
CA ASN A 195 1.18 16.05 8.01
C ASN A 195 2.62 15.54 8.21
N GLU A 196 3.04 14.55 7.40
CA GLU A 196 4.41 14.04 7.43
C GLU A 196 5.46 15.11 7.11
N GLU A 197 5.26 15.89 6.03
CA GLU A 197 6.14 17.00 5.69
C GLU A 197 6.23 18.02 6.83
N LYS A 198 5.12 18.32 7.51
CA LYS A 198 5.10 19.26 8.65
C LYS A 198 5.92 18.73 9.84
N VAL A 199 5.77 17.45 10.17
CA VAL A 199 6.54 16.83 11.26
C VAL A 199 8.03 16.80 10.92
N LEU A 200 8.39 16.40 9.70
CA LEU A 200 9.79 16.35 9.24
C LEU A 200 10.41 17.75 9.19
N GLU A 201 9.69 18.76 8.70
CA GLU A 201 10.19 20.13 8.64
C GLU A 201 10.42 20.73 10.04
N SER A 202 9.64 20.31 11.05
CA SER A 202 9.80 20.78 12.43
C SER A 202 10.85 20.03 13.25
N GLY A 203 11.18 18.78 12.89
CA GLY A 203 11.97 17.88 13.74
C GLY A 203 13.18 17.23 13.08
N LEU A 204 13.35 17.33 11.75
CA LEU A 204 14.45 16.73 11.02
C LEU A 204 15.33 17.81 10.38
N ASP A 205 16.53 17.98 10.93
CA ASP A 205 17.53 18.91 10.41
C ASP A 205 17.84 18.62 8.93
N GLY A 206 17.90 19.68 8.12
CA GLY A 206 18.16 19.59 6.68
C GLY A 206 16.93 19.27 5.81
N TYR A 207 15.78 18.92 6.38
CA TYR A 207 14.59 18.59 5.59
C TYR A 207 14.05 19.79 4.80
N ALA A 208 14.12 21.00 5.38
CA ALA A 208 13.70 22.22 4.71
C ALA A 208 14.52 22.50 3.44
N ASP A 209 15.83 22.22 3.45
CA ASP A 209 16.70 22.40 2.28
C ASP A 209 16.49 21.30 1.24
N TYR A 210 16.28 20.06 1.69
CA TYR A 210 15.88 18.97 0.82
C TYR A 210 14.58 19.28 0.06
N LYS A 211 13.59 19.87 0.73
CA LYS A 211 12.32 20.30 0.11
C LYS A 211 12.51 21.37 -0.98
N LYS A 212 13.53 22.22 -0.86
CA LYS A 212 13.90 23.20 -1.91
C LYS A 212 14.56 22.51 -3.11
N LYS A 213 15.39 21.48 -2.86
CA LYS A 213 16.12 20.71 -3.89
C LYS A 213 15.16 19.81 -4.70
N VAL A 214 14.35 19.02 -4.01
CA VAL A 214 13.44 18.05 -4.63
C VAL A 214 12.04 18.64 -4.66
N LYS A 215 11.59 19.11 -5.83
CA LYS A 215 10.34 19.90 -5.97
C LYS A 215 9.06 19.05 -5.98
N TYR A 216 9.13 17.83 -6.48
CA TYR A 216 7.97 16.94 -6.64
C TYR A 216 7.71 16.12 -5.37
N ARG A 217 6.45 15.95 -4.99
CA ARG A 217 6.06 15.06 -3.89
C ARG A 217 6.03 13.61 -4.31
N VAL A 218 5.33 13.30 -5.40
CA VAL A 218 4.93 11.92 -5.74
C VAL A 218 5.17 11.60 -7.20
N PHE A 219 4.74 12.49 -8.10
CA PHE A 219 4.84 12.26 -9.55
C PHE A 219 5.53 13.45 -10.19
N PRO A 220 6.66 13.25 -10.89
CA PRO A 220 7.33 14.31 -11.61
C PRO A 220 6.36 15.08 -12.52
N PHE A 221 6.50 16.39 -12.56
CA PHE A 221 5.71 17.33 -13.38
C PHE A 221 4.23 17.46 -13.04
N ILE A 222 3.70 16.67 -12.10
CA ILE A 222 2.30 16.71 -11.68
C ILE A 222 2.19 17.18 -10.23
N TRP A 223 2.96 16.56 -9.34
CA TRP A 223 2.75 16.64 -7.90
C TRP A 223 4.03 16.45 -7.09
#